data_AF-A0A2S1KT75-F1
#
_entry.id   AF-A0A2S1KT75-F1
#
_cell.length_a   1.000
_cell.length_b   1.000
_cell.length_c   1.000
_cell.angle_alpha   90.00
_cell.angle_beta   90.00
_cell.angle_gamma   90.00
#
_symmetry.space_group_name_H-M   'P 1'
#
loop_
_entity.id
_entity.type
_entity.pdbx_description
1 polymer ?
#
loop_
_entity_poly.entity_id
_entity_poly.type
_entity_poly.pdbx_seq_one_letter_code
_entity_poly.pdbx_strand_id
1 'polypeptide(L)'
;MNNLNRTKSMYDALADAAHRALQRTFDQVPDGQSLLQMTAEAKLADVENNGWNCSVIQPAELKAFAMGVIKGLEDLAATWHVESHPTFITAKKEVTEAIINLNDARPDSVNKLGADLTNLRNLIRHLKVELNENHPEMLRRIAADFLTAYEPARQDPSLANVYDALEAGFQNSETTGAELQQLLTTFSGSLTAFQESSNDFMNEVIASIHAQVAHFGLDTLPELVTFFQEVHLELAVATYPAEYIAISQLLEKMEPVLTDEIMKKTDLTKVRSYVTELYRSVKSAQIAGVPLSVGATETLNICENKLTATDADRDDYRDVMDLLRGVRFEG
;
A
#
# COMPACT_ATOMS: atom_id res chain seq x y z
N MET A 1 -3.28 -26.98 29.60
CA MET A 1 -4.51 -26.20 29.86
C MET A 1 -4.24 -24.75 29.53
N ASN A 2 -5.18 -24.14 28.81
CA ASN A 2 -5.29 -22.74 28.35
C ASN A 2 -4.38 -22.36 27.17
N ASN A 3 -4.86 -22.48 25.93
CA ASN A 3 -5.80 -21.59 25.20
C ASN A 3 -5.31 -20.15 25.08
N LEU A 4 -4.73 -19.85 23.92
CA LEU A 4 -5.22 -18.76 23.07
C LEU A 4 -4.90 -19.12 21.62
N ASN A 5 -5.92 -19.63 20.94
CA ASN A 5 -6.06 -19.55 19.49
C ASN A 5 -5.71 -18.12 19.06
N ARG A 6 -4.56 -17.93 18.41
CA ARG A 6 -4.38 -16.83 17.47
C ARG A 6 -4.65 -17.38 16.09
N THR A 7 -5.93 -17.41 15.75
CA THR A 7 -6.43 -17.47 14.37
C THR A 7 -5.79 -16.34 13.58
N LYS A 8 -4.78 -16.64 12.77
CA LYS A 8 -4.29 -15.73 11.73
C LYS A 8 -5.26 -15.81 10.54
N SER A 9 -5.77 -14.67 10.08
CA SER A 9 -6.64 -14.59 8.90
C SER A 9 -5.81 -14.56 7.59
N MET A 10 -6.44 -14.74 6.43
CA MET A 10 -5.81 -14.60 5.10
C MET A 10 -5.07 -13.26 4.97
N TYR A 11 -5.55 -12.21 5.65
CA TYR A 11 -4.96 -10.88 5.72
C TYR A 11 -3.75 -10.75 6.66
N ASP A 12 -3.57 -11.63 7.64
CA ASP A 12 -2.30 -11.69 8.39
C ASP A 12 -1.20 -12.34 7.54
N ALA A 13 -1.58 -13.25 6.63
CA ALA A 13 -0.68 -13.81 5.62
C ALA A 13 -0.43 -12.82 4.47
N LEU A 14 -1.31 -11.84 4.26
CA LEU A 14 -1.25 -10.81 3.22
C LEU A 14 -0.50 -9.55 3.72
N ALA A 15 -0.63 -9.21 5.00
CA ALA A 15 0.28 -8.33 5.73
C ALA A 15 1.67 -8.98 5.89
N ASP A 16 1.77 -10.28 6.19
CA ASP A 16 3.03 -11.04 6.10
C ASP A 16 3.49 -11.16 4.64
N ALA A 17 2.62 -11.13 3.62
CA ALA A 17 3.00 -11.18 2.20
C ALA A 17 3.31 -9.81 1.60
N ALA A 18 2.83 -8.71 2.18
CA ALA A 18 3.18 -7.33 1.89
C ALA A 18 4.48 -6.98 2.60
N HIS A 19 4.65 -7.44 3.85
CA HIS A 19 5.92 -7.46 4.56
C HIS A 19 6.94 -8.33 3.82
N ARG A 20 6.57 -9.55 3.41
CA ARG A 20 7.41 -10.41 2.56
C ARG A 20 7.53 -9.93 1.11
N ALA A 21 6.60 -9.15 0.54
CA ALA A 21 6.73 -8.59 -0.81
C ALA A 21 7.69 -7.41 -0.80
N LEU A 22 7.56 -6.51 0.18
CA LEU A 22 8.56 -5.47 0.46
C LEU A 22 9.93 -6.09 0.77
N GLN A 23 9.97 -7.22 1.48
CA GLN A 23 11.22 -7.95 1.77
C GLN A 23 11.74 -8.80 0.58
N ARG A 24 10.87 -9.25 -0.33
CA ARG A 24 11.20 -9.98 -1.59
C ARG A 24 11.63 -9.06 -2.73
N THR A 25 11.30 -7.76 -2.67
CA THR A 25 11.94 -6.75 -3.51
C THR A 25 13.43 -6.60 -3.15
N PHE A 26 13.84 -7.10 -1.97
CA PHE A 26 15.21 -7.00 -1.42
C PHE A 26 16.01 -8.28 -1.36
N ASP A 27 15.37 -9.43 -1.46
CA ASP A 27 16.03 -10.70 -1.78
C ASP A 27 15.18 -11.46 -2.79
N GLN A 28 15.79 -11.83 -3.93
CA GLN A 28 15.22 -12.52 -5.09
C GLN A 28 14.11 -13.54 -4.74
N VAL A 29 12.90 -13.33 -5.30
CA VAL A 29 11.63 -14.09 -5.15
C VAL A 29 11.84 -15.62 -5.26
N PRO A 30 11.31 -16.49 -4.36
CA PRO A 30 9.86 -16.83 -4.30
C PRO A 30 9.26 -17.23 -2.92
N ASP A 31 7.97 -16.90 -2.71
CA ASP A 31 6.92 -17.77 -2.10
C ASP A 31 5.70 -16.98 -1.61
N GLY A 32 4.54 -17.16 -2.25
CA GLY A 32 3.22 -16.72 -1.76
C GLY A 32 2.77 -15.35 -2.28
N GLN A 33 2.13 -15.35 -3.44
CA GLN A 33 1.49 -14.19 -4.08
C GLN A 33 -0.02 -14.19 -3.78
N SER A 34 -0.60 -13.01 -3.53
CA SER A 34 -2.06 -12.89 -3.44
C SER A 34 -2.69 -12.97 -4.83
N LEU A 35 -3.97 -13.36 -4.90
CA LEU A 35 -4.75 -13.40 -6.13
C LEU A 35 -4.73 -12.09 -6.94
N LEU A 36 -4.61 -10.95 -6.26
CA LEU A 36 -4.49 -9.61 -6.86
C LEU A 36 -3.11 -9.39 -7.50
N GLN A 37 -2.06 -9.96 -6.91
CA GLN A 37 -0.68 -9.91 -7.40
C GLN A 37 -0.52 -10.79 -8.65
N MET A 38 -1.14 -11.97 -8.68
CA MET A 38 -1.14 -12.85 -9.85
C MET A 38 -1.90 -12.27 -11.05
N THR A 39 -2.97 -11.50 -10.80
CA THR A 39 -3.70 -10.78 -11.86
C THR A 39 -2.96 -9.52 -12.31
N ALA A 40 -2.17 -8.90 -11.44
CA ALA A 40 -1.27 -7.80 -11.80
C ALA A 40 -0.12 -8.28 -12.69
N GLU A 41 0.53 -9.40 -12.34
CA GLU A 41 1.63 -10.00 -13.11
C GLU A 41 1.20 -10.53 -14.49
N ALA A 42 -0.05 -11.00 -14.62
CA ALA A 42 -0.61 -11.41 -15.91
C ALA A 42 -0.99 -10.22 -16.82
N LYS A 43 -1.18 -9.00 -16.26
CA LYS A 43 -1.52 -7.78 -16.99
C LYS A 43 -0.36 -6.79 -17.14
N LEU A 44 0.79 -7.10 -16.53
CA LEU A 44 2.07 -6.39 -16.63
C LEU A 44 2.62 -6.29 -18.07
N ALA A 45 2.00 -6.94 -19.05
CA ALA A 45 2.32 -6.79 -20.46
C ALA A 45 1.57 -5.65 -21.18
N ASP A 46 0.63 -4.94 -20.53
CA ASP A 46 -0.31 -4.05 -21.24
C ASP A 46 -0.59 -2.69 -20.58
N VAL A 47 0.11 -2.33 -19.48
CA VAL A 47 -0.13 -1.05 -18.78
C VAL A 47 1.11 -0.16 -18.87
N GLU A 48 1.25 0.55 -19.99
CA GLU A 48 2.09 1.73 -20.04
C GLU A 48 1.44 2.85 -19.22
N ASN A 49 2.21 3.36 -18.25
CA ASN A 49 2.09 4.66 -17.59
C ASN A 49 0.70 5.29 -17.57
N ASN A 50 0.05 5.33 -16.40
CA ASN A 50 -0.58 6.55 -15.84
C ASN A 50 -1.25 6.22 -14.49
N GLY A 51 -1.21 7.18 -13.56
CA GLY A 51 -1.89 7.13 -12.25
C GLY A 51 -3.42 7.08 -12.34
N TRP A 52 -4.12 7.68 -11.37
CA TRP A 52 -5.59 7.71 -11.25
C TRP A 52 -6.35 7.57 -12.58
N ASN A 53 -7.14 6.50 -12.74
CA ASN A 53 -7.83 6.20 -13.99
C ASN A 53 -9.37 6.12 -13.87
N CYS A 54 -9.97 6.38 -12.70
CA CYS A 54 -11.42 6.48 -12.64
C CYS A 54 -11.89 7.77 -13.33
N SER A 55 -12.94 7.63 -14.14
CA SER A 55 -13.54 8.74 -14.90
C SER A 55 -14.40 9.68 -14.05
N VAL A 56 -14.70 9.29 -12.81
CA VAL A 56 -15.54 10.01 -11.85
C VAL A 56 -14.73 10.36 -10.60
N ILE A 57 -15.04 11.50 -10.00
CA ILE A 57 -14.46 11.94 -8.72
C ILE A 57 -15.61 12.26 -7.76
N GLN A 58 -15.40 12.01 -6.46
CA GLN A 58 -16.21 12.54 -5.36
C GLN A 58 -15.47 13.73 -4.71
N PRO A 59 -15.76 15.00 -5.10
CA PRO A 59 -14.95 16.15 -4.66
C PRO A 59 -15.10 16.45 -3.17
N ALA A 60 -16.30 16.28 -2.61
CA ALA A 60 -16.54 16.51 -1.19
C ALA A 60 -15.70 15.55 -0.33
N GLU A 61 -15.63 14.29 -0.76
CA GLU A 61 -14.95 13.24 -0.02
C GLU A 61 -13.44 13.36 -0.18
N LEU A 62 -12.97 13.74 -1.38
CA LEU A 62 -11.58 14.11 -1.61
C LEU A 62 -11.13 15.24 -0.68
N LYS A 63 -11.95 16.29 -0.56
CA LYS A 63 -11.64 17.44 0.31
C LYS A 63 -11.58 17.01 1.77
N ALA A 64 -12.59 16.28 2.25
CA ALA A 64 -12.65 15.82 3.62
C ALA A 64 -11.44 14.95 3.97
N PHE A 65 -11.08 14.03 3.07
CA PHE A 65 -9.95 13.15 3.26
C PHE A 65 -8.62 13.90 3.25
N ALA A 66 -8.38 14.75 2.26
CA ALA A 66 -7.15 15.53 2.18
C ALA A 66 -6.97 16.47 3.39
N MET A 67 -8.06 17.04 3.93
CA MET A 67 -8.01 17.78 5.18
C MET A 67 -7.63 16.89 6.38
N GLY A 68 -8.08 15.63 6.39
CA GLY A 68 -7.63 14.62 7.36
C GLY A 68 -6.13 14.35 7.26
N VAL A 69 -5.60 14.19 6.04
CA VAL A 69 -4.16 14.02 5.78
C VAL A 69 -3.37 15.25 6.27
N ILE A 70 -3.83 16.47 5.97
CA ILE A 70 -3.22 17.70 6.48
C ILE A 70 -3.11 17.68 8.00
N LYS A 71 -4.18 17.30 8.70
CA LYS A 71 -4.16 17.20 10.16
C LYS A 71 -3.12 16.19 10.66
N GLY A 72 -3.01 15.02 10.01
CA GLY A 72 -1.96 14.05 10.33
C GLY A 72 -0.54 14.60 10.13
N LEU A 73 -0.33 15.40 9.08
CA LEU A 73 0.93 16.10 8.84
C LEU A 73 1.22 17.20 9.87
N GLU A 74 0.19 17.88 10.39
CA GLU A 74 0.32 18.82 11.51
C GLU A 74 0.75 18.11 12.80
N ASP A 75 0.14 16.97 13.13
CA ASP A 75 0.50 16.17 14.29
C ASP A 75 1.94 15.65 14.19
N LEU A 76 2.37 15.24 12.99
CA LEU A 76 3.75 14.89 12.72
C LEU A 76 4.69 16.08 12.89
N ALA A 77 4.35 17.24 12.31
CA ALA A 77 5.17 18.45 12.43
C ALA A 77 5.35 18.86 13.90
N ALA A 78 4.29 18.76 14.71
CA ALA A 78 4.33 19.02 16.15
C ALA A 78 5.24 18.03 16.91
N THR A 79 5.20 16.76 16.55
CA THR A 79 6.09 15.72 17.12
C THR A 79 7.57 16.06 16.91
N TRP A 80 7.90 16.73 15.80
CA TRP A 80 9.25 17.11 15.43
C TRP A 80 9.62 18.57 15.69
N HIS A 81 8.73 19.34 16.32
CA HIS A 81 8.92 20.76 16.61
C HIS A 81 9.13 21.64 15.35
N VAL A 82 8.44 21.29 14.26
CA VAL A 82 8.49 21.98 12.96
C VAL A 82 7.24 22.85 12.72
N GLU A 83 6.18 22.67 13.51
CA GLU A 83 4.85 23.25 13.31
C GLU A 83 4.83 24.79 13.29
N SER A 84 5.77 25.42 14.01
CA SER A 84 5.90 26.88 14.06
C SER A 84 6.83 27.45 12.99
N HIS A 85 7.46 26.60 12.16
CA HIS A 85 8.42 27.05 11.16
C HIS A 85 7.72 27.84 10.03
N PRO A 86 8.18 29.05 9.67
CA PRO A 86 7.50 29.91 8.68
C PRO A 86 7.27 29.23 7.32
N THR A 87 8.25 28.44 6.86
CA THR A 87 8.15 27.69 5.59
C THR A 87 7.05 26.63 5.65
N PHE A 88 6.93 25.91 6.78
CA PHE A 88 5.89 24.91 6.97
C PHE A 88 4.51 25.55 7.03
N ILE A 89 4.35 26.64 7.79
CA ILE A 89 3.09 27.38 7.89
C ILE A 89 2.60 27.86 6.52
N THR A 90 3.53 28.40 5.71
CA THR A 90 3.23 28.92 4.37
C THR A 90 2.80 27.79 3.44
N ALA A 91 3.61 26.73 3.34
CA ALA A 91 3.30 25.58 2.48
C ALA A 91 1.96 24.93 2.88
N LYS A 92 1.73 24.72 4.18
CA LYS A 92 0.46 24.17 4.68
C LYS A 92 -0.74 25.03 4.27
N LYS A 93 -0.63 26.35 4.39
CA LYS A 93 -1.69 27.28 4.01
C LYS A 93 -2.00 27.15 2.50
N GLU A 94 -0.99 27.11 1.66
CA GLU A 94 -1.14 26.96 0.21
C GLU A 94 -1.87 25.65 -0.15
N VAL A 95 -1.47 24.52 0.44
CA VAL A 95 -2.15 23.23 0.21
C VAL A 95 -3.59 23.26 0.75
N THR A 96 -3.83 23.86 1.91
CA THR A 96 -5.18 24.01 2.48
C THR A 96 -6.09 24.82 1.55
N GLU A 97 -5.59 25.93 1.01
CA GLU A 97 -6.33 26.75 0.04
C GLU A 97 -6.58 25.98 -1.26
N ALA A 98 -5.63 25.17 -1.73
CA ALA A 98 -5.81 24.30 -2.89
C ALA A 98 -6.93 23.27 -2.68
N ILE A 99 -6.99 22.64 -1.50
CA ILE A 99 -8.06 21.70 -1.12
C ILE A 99 -9.42 22.40 -1.10
N ILE A 100 -9.52 23.56 -0.43
CA ILE A 100 -10.79 24.29 -0.30
C ILE A 100 -11.34 24.66 -1.68
N ASN A 101 -10.48 25.06 -2.61
CA ASN A 101 -10.83 25.53 -3.95
C ASN A 101 -11.07 24.41 -4.99
N LEU A 102 -11.10 23.14 -4.57
CA LEU A 102 -11.30 21.96 -5.43
C LEU A 102 -12.78 21.83 -5.86
N ASN A 103 -13.30 22.81 -6.62
CA ASN A 103 -14.72 22.92 -6.99
C ASN A 103 -15.06 22.18 -8.29
N ASP A 104 -14.13 22.09 -9.24
CA ASP A 104 -14.25 21.35 -10.49
C ASP A 104 -13.16 20.25 -10.55
N ALA A 105 -13.31 19.23 -9.70
CA ALA A 105 -12.33 18.15 -9.63
C ALA A 105 -12.27 17.41 -10.97
N ARG A 106 -11.11 17.49 -11.61
CA ARG A 106 -10.78 16.73 -12.81
C ARG A 106 -9.94 15.51 -12.42
N PRO A 107 -9.85 14.47 -13.26
CA PRO A 107 -9.03 13.28 -12.98
C PRO A 107 -7.60 13.59 -12.46
N ASP A 108 -6.99 14.69 -12.91
CA ASP A 108 -5.67 15.16 -12.48
C ASP A 108 -5.63 15.75 -11.06
N SER A 109 -6.79 16.07 -10.47
CA SER A 109 -6.90 16.72 -9.16
C SER A 109 -6.41 15.83 -8.02
N VAL A 110 -6.58 14.50 -8.13
CA VAL A 110 -6.06 13.53 -7.15
C VAL A 110 -4.52 13.53 -7.20
N ASN A 111 -3.95 13.43 -8.40
CA ASN A 111 -2.49 13.41 -8.58
C ASN A 111 -1.83 14.73 -8.14
N LYS A 112 -2.45 15.86 -8.49
CA LYS A 112 -1.95 17.18 -8.09
C LYS A 112 -1.98 17.35 -6.57
N LEU A 113 -3.10 17.00 -5.95
CA LEU A 113 -3.24 17.08 -4.50
C LEU A 113 -2.30 16.11 -3.78
N GLY A 114 -2.11 14.92 -4.32
CA GLY A 114 -1.10 13.98 -3.87
C GLY A 114 0.29 14.63 -3.86
N ALA A 115 0.72 15.22 -4.98
CA ALA A 115 2.03 15.88 -5.08
C ALA A 115 2.18 17.05 -4.08
N ASP A 116 1.14 17.87 -3.91
CA ASP A 116 1.11 18.97 -2.94
C ASP A 116 1.31 18.45 -1.49
N LEU A 117 0.65 17.35 -1.14
CA LEU A 117 0.78 16.70 0.17
C LEU A 117 2.14 16.01 0.34
N THR A 118 2.67 15.35 -0.69
CA THR A 118 4.02 14.77 -0.72
C THR A 118 5.07 15.84 -0.42
N ASN A 119 4.96 17.00 -1.07
CA ASN A 119 5.87 18.13 -0.87
C ASN A 119 5.82 18.63 0.57
N LEU A 120 4.63 18.75 1.16
CA LEU A 120 4.46 19.15 2.55
C LEU A 120 5.09 18.14 3.52
N ARG A 121 4.91 16.83 3.28
CA ARG A 121 5.54 15.76 4.07
C ARG A 121 7.06 15.79 3.97
N ASN A 122 7.60 15.96 2.76
CA ASN A 122 9.03 16.06 2.53
C ASN A 122 9.64 17.29 3.20
N LEU A 123 8.91 18.42 3.23
CA LEU A 123 9.33 19.62 3.95
C LEU A 123 9.46 19.37 5.46
N ILE A 124 8.51 18.67 6.10
CA ILE A 124 8.60 18.33 7.53
C ILE A 124 9.86 17.49 7.79
N ARG A 125 10.14 16.49 6.94
CA ARG A 125 11.32 15.64 7.05
C ARG A 125 12.62 16.42 6.97
N HIS A 126 12.71 17.36 6.03
CA HIS A 126 13.88 18.21 5.86
C HIS A 126 14.11 19.12 7.07
N LEU A 127 13.07 19.87 7.48
CA LEU A 127 13.13 20.80 8.59
C LEU A 127 13.45 20.10 9.93
N LYS A 128 12.96 18.87 10.13
CA LYS A 128 13.27 18.05 11.30
C LYS A 128 14.77 17.88 11.52
N VAL A 129 15.53 17.61 10.45
CA VAL A 129 16.98 17.40 10.56
C VAL A 129 17.71 18.74 10.68
N GLU A 130 17.33 19.72 9.85
CA GLU A 130 17.94 21.06 9.81
C GLU A 130 17.84 21.80 11.15
N LEU A 131 16.66 21.83 11.77
CA LEU A 131 16.42 22.58 13.01
C LEU A 131 17.16 22.00 14.23
N ASN A 132 17.64 20.77 14.14
CA ASN A 132 18.25 20.05 15.25
C ASN A 132 19.77 19.88 15.13
N GLU A 133 20.40 20.52 14.14
CA GLU A 133 21.86 20.51 13.90
C GLU A 133 22.69 20.78 15.17
N ASN A 134 22.23 21.68 16.04
CA ASN A 134 22.94 22.08 17.26
C ASN A 134 22.44 21.38 18.53
N HIS A 135 21.62 20.33 18.41
CA HIS A 135 20.98 19.63 19.53
C HIS A 135 21.30 18.12 19.50
N PRO A 136 22.49 17.69 19.99
CA PRO A 136 22.94 16.30 19.91
C PRO A 136 21.97 15.28 20.51
N GLU A 137 21.32 15.61 21.62
CA GLU A 137 20.30 14.77 22.25
C GLU A 137 19.08 14.57 21.34
N MET A 138 18.67 15.62 20.63
CA MET A 138 17.57 15.52 19.67
C MET A 138 17.99 14.72 18.44
N LEU A 139 19.21 14.92 17.93
CA LEU A 139 19.73 14.11 16.82
C LEU A 139 19.77 12.62 17.19
N ARG A 140 20.13 12.26 18.43
CA ARG A 140 20.07 10.86 18.89
C ARG A 140 18.64 10.32 18.96
N ARG A 141 17.68 11.12 19.42
CA ARG A 141 16.27 10.73 19.39
C ARG A 141 15.80 10.50 17.95
N ILE A 142 16.13 11.41 17.04
CA ILE A 142 15.81 11.30 15.61
C ILE A 142 16.40 10.03 15.01
N ALA A 143 17.64 9.69 15.33
CA ALA A 143 18.30 8.47 14.86
C ALA A 143 17.61 7.22 15.41
N ALA A 144 17.29 7.16 16.70
CA ALA A 144 16.55 6.05 17.30
C ALA A 144 15.18 5.85 16.62
N ASP A 145 14.48 6.94 16.33
CA ASP A 145 13.17 6.91 15.67
C ASP A 145 13.30 6.43 14.22
N PHE A 146 14.34 6.85 13.48
CA PHE A 146 14.61 6.37 12.13
C PHE A 146 14.95 4.88 12.11
N LEU A 147 15.86 4.42 12.97
CA LEU A 147 16.20 3.01 13.09
C LEU A 147 14.95 2.17 13.40
N THR A 148 14.14 2.59 14.37
CA THR A 148 12.91 1.88 14.72
C THR A 148 11.90 1.87 13.57
N ALA A 149 11.68 3.00 12.91
CA ALA A 149 10.68 3.11 11.84
C ALA A 149 11.07 2.34 10.57
N TYR A 150 12.37 2.25 10.27
CA TYR A 150 12.90 1.64 9.05
C TYR A 150 13.51 0.26 9.24
N GLU A 151 13.55 -0.29 10.46
CA GLU A 151 13.95 -1.69 10.71
C GLU A 151 13.24 -2.69 9.78
N PRO A 152 11.92 -2.59 9.48
CA PRO A 152 11.26 -3.48 8.52
C PRO A 152 11.86 -3.45 7.10
N ALA A 153 12.50 -2.34 6.72
CA ALA A 153 13.13 -2.13 5.42
C ALA A 153 14.66 -2.13 5.50
N ARG A 154 15.24 -2.66 6.58
CA ARG A 154 16.70 -2.70 6.77
C ARG A 154 17.45 -3.35 5.62
N GLN A 155 16.87 -4.36 4.98
CA GLN A 155 17.52 -5.10 3.88
C GLN A 155 17.33 -4.43 2.51
N ASP A 156 16.62 -3.31 2.43
CA ASP A 156 16.44 -2.58 1.16
C ASP A 156 17.78 -2.16 0.54
N PRO A 157 18.11 -2.48 -0.73
CA PRO A 157 19.32 -2.06 -1.41
C PRO A 157 19.59 -0.54 -1.37
N SER A 158 18.54 0.28 -1.36
CA SER A 158 18.60 1.73 -1.19
C SER A 158 18.85 2.18 0.25
N LEU A 159 18.50 1.36 1.26
CA LEU A 159 18.63 1.71 2.68
C LEU A 159 19.71 0.93 3.45
N ALA A 160 20.08 -0.29 3.07
CA ALA A 160 20.85 -1.22 3.91
C ALA A 160 22.17 -0.62 4.37
N ASN A 161 22.96 -0.08 3.44
CA ASN A 161 24.25 0.53 3.77
C ASN A 161 24.10 1.77 4.68
N VAL A 162 23.08 2.60 4.44
CA VAL A 162 22.88 3.83 5.23
C VAL A 162 22.24 3.54 6.58
N TYR A 163 21.43 2.48 6.67
CA TYR A 163 20.84 1.97 7.89
C TYR A 163 21.93 1.43 8.81
N ASP A 164 22.78 0.52 8.31
CA ASP A 164 23.89 -0.05 9.08
C ASP A 164 24.88 1.03 9.53
N ALA A 165 25.15 2.03 8.68
CA ALA A 165 26.00 3.17 9.04
C ALA A 165 25.37 4.04 10.15
N LEU A 166 24.07 4.32 10.07
CA LEU A 166 23.33 5.05 11.10
C LEU A 166 23.27 4.26 12.40
N GLU A 167 23.05 2.95 12.34
CA GLU A 167 23.02 2.05 13.50
C GLU A 167 24.39 2.03 14.19
N ALA A 168 25.47 1.87 13.44
CA ALA A 168 26.83 1.88 13.98
C ALA A 168 27.18 3.23 14.66
N GLY A 169 26.82 4.35 14.02
CA GLY A 169 27.02 5.68 14.61
C GLY A 169 26.14 5.94 15.83
N PHE A 170 24.92 5.42 15.85
CA PHE A 170 24.02 5.55 17.00
C PHE A 170 24.50 4.73 18.21
N GLN A 171 25.00 3.52 17.99
CA GLN A 171 25.50 2.63 19.03
C GLN A 171 26.85 3.07 19.61
N ASN A 172 27.64 3.83 18.85
CA ASN A 172 28.93 4.34 19.31
C ASN A 172 28.75 5.54 20.26
N SER A 173 29.15 5.38 21.52
CA SER A 173 29.08 6.46 22.52
C SER A 173 29.95 7.67 22.19
N GLU A 174 30.98 7.51 21.36
CA GLU A 174 31.92 8.57 20.97
C GLU A 174 31.45 9.37 19.75
N THR A 175 30.39 8.94 19.06
CA THR A 175 29.87 9.66 17.89
C THR A 175 29.36 11.05 18.28
N THR A 176 29.94 12.05 17.63
CA THR A 176 29.65 13.47 17.83
C THR A 176 28.32 13.86 17.19
N GLY A 177 27.76 14.99 17.63
CA GLY A 177 26.52 15.54 17.03
C GLY A 177 26.66 15.79 15.53
N ALA A 178 27.80 16.32 15.07
CA ALA A 178 28.05 16.60 13.65
C ALA A 178 28.14 15.32 12.80
N GLU A 179 28.79 14.27 13.32
CA GLU A 179 28.82 12.96 12.64
C GLU A 179 27.42 12.35 12.56
N LEU A 180 26.65 12.42 13.65
CA LEU A 180 25.30 11.89 13.68
C LEU A 180 24.37 12.66 12.72
N GLN A 181 24.51 13.97 12.63
CA GLN A 181 23.79 14.80 11.66
C GLN A 181 24.14 14.41 10.22
N GLN A 182 25.42 14.16 9.92
CA GLN A 182 25.85 13.71 8.59
C GLN A 182 25.23 12.34 8.23
N LEU A 183 25.20 11.40 9.19
CA LEU A 183 24.56 10.10 9.01
C LEU A 183 23.05 10.25 8.76
N LEU A 184 22.37 11.08 9.56
CA LEU A 184 20.93 11.36 9.39
C LEU A 184 20.61 12.04 8.07
N THR A 185 21.46 12.95 7.62
CA THR A 185 21.32 13.64 6.33
C THR A 185 21.50 12.66 5.18
N THR A 186 22.51 11.79 5.27
CA THR A 186 22.77 10.74 4.27
C THR A 186 21.61 9.75 4.21
N PHE A 187 21.14 9.28 5.36
CA PHE A 187 19.96 8.42 5.46
C PHE A 187 18.74 9.08 4.84
N SER A 188 18.47 10.34 5.19
CA SER A 188 17.34 11.11 4.63
C SER A 188 17.42 11.27 3.12
N GLY A 189 18.62 11.34 2.54
CA GLY A 189 18.84 11.37 1.10
C GLY A 189 18.48 10.07 0.39
N SER A 190 18.75 8.92 1.01
CA SER A 190 18.38 7.60 0.46
C SER A 190 16.88 7.33 0.49
N LEU A 191 16.13 8.01 1.37
CA LEU A 191 14.69 7.80 1.49
C LEU A 191 13.92 8.16 0.21
N THR A 192 14.43 9.05 -0.64
CA THR A 192 13.79 9.36 -1.93
C THR A 192 13.75 8.13 -2.82
N ALA A 193 14.86 7.40 -2.96
CA ALA A 193 14.93 6.20 -3.79
C ALA A 193 14.06 5.06 -3.22
N PHE A 194 14.04 4.91 -1.90
CA PHE A 194 13.12 4.00 -1.18
C PHE A 194 11.65 4.28 -1.54
N GLN A 195 11.26 5.57 -1.45
CA GLN A 195 9.90 6.00 -1.72
C GLN A 195 9.52 5.82 -3.18
N GLU A 196 10.40 6.14 -4.12
CA GLU A 196 10.15 5.94 -5.56
C GLU A 196 9.88 4.46 -5.86
N SER A 197 10.78 3.57 -5.44
CA SER A 197 10.62 2.12 -5.63
C SER A 197 9.33 1.58 -4.99
N SER A 198 9.04 2.01 -3.76
CA SER A 198 7.83 1.58 -3.04
C SER A 198 6.55 2.12 -3.68
N ASN A 199 6.56 3.37 -4.14
CA ASN A 199 5.43 3.98 -4.82
C ASN A 199 5.17 3.34 -6.18
N ASP A 200 6.22 3.02 -6.94
CA ASP A 200 6.10 2.35 -8.24
C ASP A 200 5.41 0.98 -8.06
N PHE A 201 5.89 0.17 -7.12
CA PHE A 201 5.27 -1.11 -6.80
C PHE A 201 3.79 -0.96 -6.39
N MET A 202 3.49 -0.04 -5.48
CA MET A 202 2.10 0.16 -5.03
C MET A 202 1.21 0.70 -6.14
N ASN A 203 1.72 1.58 -7.00
CA ASN A 203 1.00 2.10 -8.16
C ASN A 203 0.68 0.99 -9.16
N GLU A 204 1.59 0.04 -9.40
CA GLU A 204 1.32 -1.13 -10.24
C GLU A 204 0.19 -2.00 -9.67
N VAL A 205 0.22 -2.27 -8.35
CA VAL A 205 -0.84 -3.01 -7.67
C VAL A 205 -2.18 -2.28 -7.82
N ILE A 206 -2.21 -0.99 -7.51
CA ILE A 206 -3.42 -0.15 -7.62
C ILE A 206 -3.94 -0.13 -9.06
N ALA A 207 -3.06 0.05 -10.06
CA ALA A 207 -3.43 0.06 -11.47
C ALA A 207 -4.04 -1.26 -11.93
N SER A 208 -3.51 -2.41 -11.49
CA SER A 208 -4.10 -3.72 -11.75
C SER A 208 -5.52 -3.82 -11.19
N ILE A 209 -5.74 -3.35 -9.97
CA ILE A 209 -7.07 -3.42 -9.35
C ILE A 209 -8.04 -2.47 -10.08
N HIS A 210 -7.61 -1.26 -10.42
CA HIS A 210 -8.41 -0.36 -11.25
C HIS A 210 -8.81 -0.99 -12.59
N ALA A 211 -7.88 -1.66 -13.27
CA ALA A 211 -8.17 -2.34 -14.53
C ALA A 211 -9.22 -3.46 -14.35
N GLN A 212 -9.24 -4.15 -13.21
CA GLN A 212 -10.30 -5.11 -12.88
C GLN A 212 -11.63 -4.41 -12.61
N VAL A 213 -11.63 -3.35 -11.81
CA VAL A 213 -12.82 -2.54 -11.53
C VAL A 213 -13.47 -2.02 -12.81
N ALA A 214 -12.67 -1.46 -13.73
CA ALA A 214 -13.13 -1.00 -15.03
C ALA A 214 -13.63 -2.15 -15.91
N HIS A 215 -12.92 -3.28 -15.95
CA HIS A 215 -13.34 -4.46 -16.72
C HIS A 215 -14.74 -4.95 -16.32
N PHE A 216 -15.07 -4.91 -15.02
CA PHE A 216 -16.39 -5.28 -14.52
C PHE A 216 -17.42 -4.15 -14.56
N GLY A 217 -17.04 -2.93 -14.97
CA GLY A 217 -17.93 -1.77 -15.08
C GLY A 217 -18.30 -1.16 -13.72
N LEU A 218 -17.37 -1.23 -12.76
CA LEU A 218 -17.53 -0.75 -11.39
C LEU A 218 -16.77 0.57 -11.12
N ASP A 219 -16.10 1.13 -12.12
CA ASP A 219 -15.24 2.32 -12.07
C ASP A 219 -15.98 3.64 -11.80
N THR A 220 -17.31 3.58 -11.80
CA THR A 220 -18.19 4.71 -11.47
C THR A 220 -18.92 4.52 -10.14
N LEU A 221 -18.70 3.40 -9.44
CA LEU A 221 -19.33 3.13 -8.16
C LEU A 221 -18.76 4.10 -7.09
N PRO A 222 -19.59 4.94 -6.44
CA PRO A 222 -19.11 5.97 -5.51
C PRO A 222 -18.18 5.43 -4.43
N GLU A 223 -18.48 4.27 -3.87
CA GLU A 223 -17.69 3.64 -2.80
C GLU A 223 -16.28 3.27 -3.27
N LEU A 224 -16.13 2.76 -4.50
CA LEU A 224 -14.83 2.41 -5.07
C LEU A 224 -14.06 3.65 -5.51
N VAL A 225 -14.77 4.63 -6.06
CA VAL A 225 -14.18 5.94 -6.41
C VAL A 225 -13.61 6.59 -5.15
N THR A 226 -14.38 6.71 -4.07
CA THR A 226 -13.88 7.25 -2.80
C THR A 226 -12.71 6.43 -2.27
N PHE A 227 -12.83 5.09 -2.24
CA PHE A 227 -11.76 4.22 -1.76
C PHE A 227 -10.43 4.46 -2.48
N PHE A 228 -10.44 4.50 -3.81
CA PHE A 228 -9.20 4.72 -4.54
C PHE A 228 -8.67 6.14 -4.32
N GLN A 229 -9.54 7.15 -4.19
CA GLN A 229 -9.09 8.52 -3.93
C GLN A 229 -8.32 8.58 -2.61
N GLU A 230 -8.81 7.88 -1.58
CA GLU A 230 -8.15 7.75 -0.29
C GLU A 230 -6.79 7.05 -0.44
N VAL A 231 -6.76 5.88 -1.09
CA VAL A 231 -5.53 5.11 -1.30
C VAL A 231 -4.46 5.91 -2.03
N HIS A 232 -4.82 6.64 -3.09
CA HIS A 232 -3.87 7.45 -3.86
C HIS A 232 -3.29 8.60 -3.02
N LEU A 233 -4.12 9.23 -2.16
CA LEU A 233 -3.64 10.28 -1.27
C LEU A 233 -2.79 9.74 -0.11
N GLU A 234 -3.14 8.59 0.47
CA GLU A 234 -2.30 7.90 1.48
C GLU A 234 -0.95 7.50 0.88
N LEU A 235 -0.95 6.92 -0.31
CA LEU A 235 0.28 6.54 -1.01
C LEU A 235 1.16 7.76 -1.31
N ALA A 236 0.55 8.89 -1.70
CA ALA A 236 1.30 10.10 -1.97
C ALA A 236 2.07 10.63 -0.74
N VAL A 237 1.55 10.42 0.47
CA VAL A 237 2.22 10.86 1.72
C VAL A 237 3.01 9.76 2.43
N ALA A 238 3.00 8.54 1.91
CA ALA A 238 3.72 7.41 2.48
C ALA A 238 5.24 7.64 2.42
N THR A 239 5.89 7.37 3.55
CA THR A 239 7.32 7.58 3.76
C THR A 239 7.95 6.47 4.61
N TYR A 240 7.18 5.87 5.52
CA TYR A 240 7.61 4.82 6.41
C TYR A 240 7.12 3.46 5.91
N PRO A 241 7.88 2.38 6.11
CA PRO A 241 7.45 1.02 5.77
C PRO A 241 6.08 0.65 6.34
N ALA A 242 5.78 1.08 7.57
CA ALA A 242 4.49 0.83 8.21
C ALA A 242 3.31 1.48 7.47
N GLU A 243 3.51 2.63 6.82
CA GLU A 243 2.48 3.34 6.04
C GLU A 243 2.18 2.53 4.76
N TYR A 244 3.20 2.02 4.07
CA TYR A 244 3.01 1.13 2.91
C TYR A 244 2.30 -0.19 3.27
N ILE A 245 2.63 -0.76 4.43
CA ILE A 245 1.94 -1.94 4.97
C ILE A 245 0.46 -1.61 5.24
N ALA A 246 0.17 -0.46 5.85
CA ALA A 246 -1.20 -0.04 6.12
C ALA A 246 -2.01 0.17 4.82
N ILE A 247 -1.41 0.75 3.77
CA ILE A 247 -2.05 0.89 2.46
C ILE A 247 -2.33 -0.48 1.82
N SER A 248 -1.39 -1.41 1.95
CA SER A 248 -1.59 -2.80 1.48
C SER A 248 -2.79 -3.45 2.19
N GLN A 249 -2.88 -3.27 3.51
CA GLN A 249 -4.03 -3.72 4.32
C GLN A 249 -5.35 -3.00 3.98
N LEU A 250 -5.28 -1.79 3.45
CA LEU A 250 -6.46 -1.06 2.96
C LEU A 250 -6.94 -1.62 1.62
N LEU A 251 -6.02 -1.82 0.66
CA LEU A 251 -6.27 -2.49 -0.62
C LEU A 251 -6.89 -3.87 -0.45
N GLU A 252 -6.38 -4.59 0.54
CA GLU A 252 -6.89 -5.86 1.00
C GLU A 252 -8.39 -5.83 1.35
N LYS A 253 -8.85 -4.84 2.12
CA LYS A 253 -10.27 -4.71 2.51
C LYS A 253 -11.22 -4.47 1.34
N MET A 254 -10.70 -4.12 0.17
CA MET A 254 -11.53 -3.89 -1.03
C MET A 254 -11.96 -5.19 -1.72
N GLU A 255 -11.22 -6.30 -1.57
CA GLU A 255 -11.60 -7.60 -2.18
C GLU A 255 -13.04 -8.01 -1.89
N PRO A 256 -13.52 -8.06 -0.62
CA PRO A 256 -14.88 -8.50 -0.34
C PRO A 256 -15.93 -7.55 -0.93
N VAL A 257 -15.63 -6.25 -0.99
CA VAL A 257 -16.51 -5.25 -1.60
C VAL A 257 -16.62 -5.47 -3.11
N LEU A 258 -15.50 -5.67 -3.79
CA LEU A 258 -15.47 -5.96 -5.24
C LEU A 258 -16.20 -7.25 -5.56
N THR A 259 -15.90 -8.32 -4.82
CA THR A 259 -16.59 -9.60 -4.99
C THR A 259 -18.09 -9.42 -4.80
N ASP A 260 -18.54 -8.78 -3.73
CA ASP A 260 -19.96 -8.56 -3.48
C ASP A 260 -20.64 -7.76 -4.59
N GLU A 261 -19.99 -6.71 -5.08
CA GLU A 261 -20.51 -5.84 -6.13
C GLU A 261 -20.57 -6.55 -7.48
N ILE A 262 -19.54 -7.30 -7.87
CA ILE A 262 -19.54 -8.14 -9.07
C ILE A 262 -20.67 -9.18 -8.96
N MET A 263 -20.72 -9.88 -7.83
CA MET A 263 -21.72 -10.92 -7.56
C MET A 263 -23.15 -10.39 -7.45
N LYS A 264 -23.38 -9.10 -7.19
CA LYS A 264 -24.73 -8.50 -7.11
C LYS A 264 -25.15 -7.81 -8.40
N LYS A 265 -24.26 -7.03 -9.02
CA LYS A 265 -24.64 -6.05 -10.05
C LYS A 265 -24.28 -6.44 -11.48
N THR A 266 -23.42 -7.43 -11.69
CA THR A 266 -23.03 -7.87 -13.05
C THR A 266 -23.91 -9.01 -13.56
N ASP A 267 -23.86 -9.35 -14.85
CA ASP A 267 -24.55 -10.52 -15.40
C ASP A 267 -23.83 -11.83 -15.03
N LEU A 268 -24.52 -12.97 -15.19
CA LEU A 268 -23.99 -14.28 -14.81
C LEU A 268 -22.74 -14.67 -15.62
N THR A 269 -22.58 -14.16 -16.85
CA THR A 269 -21.38 -14.41 -17.67
C THR A 269 -20.17 -13.70 -17.09
N LYS A 270 -20.32 -12.45 -16.64
CA LYS A 270 -19.27 -11.70 -15.94
C LYS A 270 -18.92 -12.31 -14.59
N VAL A 271 -19.93 -12.72 -13.81
CA VAL A 271 -19.72 -13.47 -12.57
C VAL A 271 -18.90 -14.74 -12.84
N ARG A 272 -19.29 -15.54 -13.84
CA ARG A 272 -18.54 -16.73 -14.24
C ARG A 272 -17.10 -16.41 -14.62
N SER A 273 -16.86 -15.36 -15.42
CA SER A 273 -15.51 -14.96 -15.83
C SER A 273 -14.65 -14.62 -14.62
N TYR A 274 -15.19 -13.79 -13.71
CA TYR A 274 -14.50 -13.37 -12.49
C TYR A 274 -14.08 -14.56 -11.62
N VAL A 275 -15.02 -15.43 -11.26
CA VAL A 275 -14.73 -16.58 -10.40
C VAL A 275 -13.79 -17.58 -11.08
N THR A 276 -13.91 -17.74 -12.40
CA THR A 276 -13.01 -18.61 -13.18
C THR A 276 -11.60 -18.04 -13.25
N GLU A 277 -11.44 -16.73 -13.42
CA GLU A 277 -10.13 -16.06 -13.42
C GLU A 277 -9.43 -16.22 -12.07
N LEU A 278 -10.16 -16.03 -10.97
CA LEU A 278 -9.61 -16.26 -9.63
C LEU A 278 -9.20 -17.72 -9.41
N TYR A 279 -10.04 -18.68 -9.79
CA TYR A 279 -9.68 -20.10 -9.74
C TYR A 279 -8.41 -20.40 -10.56
N ARG A 280 -8.31 -19.88 -11.80
CA ARG A 280 -7.14 -20.09 -12.67
C ARG A 280 -5.87 -19.50 -12.08
N SER A 281 -5.96 -18.35 -11.41
CA SER A 281 -4.82 -17.76 -10.71
C SER A 281 -4.36 -18.69 -9.59
N VAL A 282 -5.23 -19.13 -8.67
CA VAL A 282 -4.84 -20.07 -7.60
C VAL A 282 -4.26 -21.38 -8.17
N LYS A 283 -4.87 -21.90 -9.25
CA LYS A 283 -4.40 -23.12 -9.91
C LYS A 283 -3.03 -22.94 -10.57
N SER A 284 -2.78 -21.79 -11.19
CA SER A 284 -1.47 -21.46 -11.78
C SER A 284 -0.37 -21.40 -10.71
N ALA A 285 -0.66 -20.81 -9.55
CA ALA A 285 0.31 -20.78 -8.44
C ALA A 285 0.59 -22.19 -7.91
N GLN A 286 -0.44 -23.04 -7.77
CA GLN A 286 -0.26 -24.45 -7.43
C GLN A 286 0.68 -25.17 -8.42
N ILE A 287 0.48 -24.96 -9.72
CA ILE A 287 1.30 -25.57 -10.78
C ILE A 287 2.73 -25.03 -10.75
N ALA A 288 2.91 -23.75 -10.43
CA ALA A 288 4.21 -23.11 -10.26
C ALA A 288 4.98 -23.59 -9.00
N GLY A 289 4.39 -24.46 -8.19
CA GLY A 289 5.03 -25.05 -7.01
C GLY A 289 4.85 -24.24 -5.73
N VAL A 290 3.96 -23.23 -5.72
CA VAL A 290 3.66 -22.47 -4.51
C VAL A 290 2.93 -23.39 -3.52
N PRO A 291 3.42 -23.56 -2.28
CA PRO A 291 2.79 -24.44 -1.30
C PRO A 291 1.39 -23.94 -0.93
N LEU A 292 0.43 -24.86 -0.81
CA LEU A 292 -0.94 -24.56 -0.41
C LEU A 292 -1.29 -25.26 0.90
N SER A 293 -2.27 -24.70 1.63
CA SER A 293 -2.77 -25.26 2.86
C SER A 293 -3.25 -26.69 2.70
N VAL A 294 -3.09 -27.49 3.75
CA VAL A 294 -3.68 -28.84 3.84
C VAL A 294 -5.15 -28.81 3.42
N GLY A 295 -5.52 -29.63 2.43
CA GLY A 295 -6.88 -29.71 1.86
C GLY A 295 -7.16 -28.75 0.69
N ALA A 296 -6.23 -27.87 0.34
CA ALA A 296 -6.40 -26.93 -0.78
C ALA A 296 -6.55 -27.64 -2.14
N THR A 297 -5.80 -28.71 -2.38
CA THR A 297 -5.91 -29.48 -3.63
C THR A 297 -7.32 -30.07 -3.82
N GLU A 298 -7.90 -30.61 -2.74
CA GLU A 298 -9.27 -31.14 -2.77
C GLU A 298 -10.29 -30.00 -2.97
N THR A 299 -10.09 -28.88 -2.28
CA THR A 299 -10.90 -27.66 -2.43
C THR A 299 -10.88 -27.14 -3.88
N LEU A 300 -9.71 -27.11 -4.52
CA LEU A 300 -9.57 -26.71 -5.92
C LEU A 300 -10.29 -27.67 -6.87
N ASN A 301 -10.24 -28.97 -6.63
CA ASN A 301 -10.99 -29.94 -7.43
C ASN A 301 -12.52 -29.75 -7.29
N ILE A 302 -13.00 -29.42 -6.07
CA ILE A 302 -14.42 -29.07 -5.85
C ILE A 302 -14.80 -27.81 -6.63
N CYS A 303 -13.94 -26.78 -6.60
CA CYS A 303 -14.15 -25.55 -7.36
C CYS A 303 -14.23 -25.82 -8.87
N GLU A 304 -13.32 -26.64 -9.40
CA GLU A 304 -13.28 -27.01 -10.83
C GLU A 304 -14.57 -27.69 -11.29
N ASN A 305 -15.07 -28.64 -10.49
CA ASN A 305 -16.32 -29.34 -10.77
C ASN A 305 -17.52 -28.38 -10.78
N LYS A 306 -17.61 -27.45 -9.81
CA LYS A 306 -18.66 -26.43 -9.77
C LYS A 306 -18.56 -25.44 -10.95
N LEU A 307 -17.35 -25.03 -11.34
CA LEU A 307 -17.12 -24.10 -12.46
C LEU A 307 -17.43 -24.70 -13.84
N THR A 308 -17.35 -26.02 -13.97
CA THR A 308 -17.60 -26.75 -15.23
C THR A 308 -19.04 -27.25 -15.36
N ALA A 309 -19.87 -27.11 -14.32
CA ALA A 309 -21.29 -27.45 -14.37
C ALA A 309 -22.04 -26.58 -15.40
N THR A 310 -22.90 -27.22 -16.19
CA THR A 310 -23.62 -26.59 -17.31
C THR A 310 -24.78 -25.68 -16.87
N ASP A 311 -25.25 -25.85 -15.64
CA ASP A 311 -26.40 -25.19 -15.02
C ASP A 311 -26.02 -24.34 -13.79
N ALA A 312 -24.73 -24.06 -13.61
CA ALA A 312 -24.23 -23.27 -12.48
C ALA A 312 -24.91 -21.89 -12.41
N ASP A 313 -25.43 -21.56 -11.24
CA ASP A 313 -26.05 -20.27 -10.97
C ASP A 313 -25.14 -19.36 -10.13
N ARG A 314 -25.69 -18.21 -9.71
CA ARG A 314 -24.94 -17.21 -8.94
C ARG A 314 -24.59 -17.70 -7.53
N ASP A 315 -25.41 -18.55 -6.94
CA ASP A 315 -25.14 -19.12 -5.62
C ASP A 315 -24.05 -20.18 -5.72
N ASP A 316 -24.03 -20.98 -6.79
CA ASP A 316 -22.90 -21.88 -7.09
C ASP A 316 -21.58 -21.11 -7.22
N TYR A 317 -21.57 -19.98 -7.92
CA TYR A 317 -20.38 -19.14 -8.04
C TYR A 317 -20.00 -18.49 -6.70
N ARG A 318 -20.96 -18.20 -5.82
CA ARG A 318 -20.68 -17.70 -4.47
C ARG A 318 -20.03 -18.77 -3.61
N ASP A 319 -20.53 -20.00 -3.67
CA ASP A 319 -19.92 -21.15 -3.00
C ASP A 319 -18.47 -21.36 -3.47
N VAL A 320 -18.21 -21.27 -4.78
CA VAL A 320 -16.84 -21.37 -5.31
C VAL A 320 -15.95 -20.26 -4.75
N MET A 321 -16.45 -19.02 -4.68
CA MET A 321 -15.70 -17.91 -4.08
C MET A 321 -15.38 -18.15 -2.61
N ASP A 322 -16.34 -18.65 -1.83
CA ASP A 322 -16.12 -18.94 -0.40
C ASP A 322 -15.13 -20.09 -0.19
N LEU A 323 -15.15 -21.10 -1.07
CA LEU A 323 -14.16 -22.17 -1.09
C LEU A 323 -12.76 -21.65 -1.46
N LEU A 324 -12.66 -20.79 -2.48
CA LEU A 324 -11.39 -20.18 -2.90
C LEU A 324 -10.79 -19.31 -1.80
N ARG A 325 -11.62 -18.55 -1.05
CA ARG A 325 -11.18 -17.79 0.14
C ARG A 325 -10.66 -18.68 1.28
N GLY A 326 -11.08 -19.94 1.31
CA GLY A 326 -10.59 -20.94 2.25
C GLY A 326 -9.21 -21.51 1.89
N VAL A 327 -8.77 -21.38 0.64
CA VAL A 327 -7.45 -21.82 0.19
C VAL A 327 -6.39 -20.83 0.67
N ARG A 328 -5.41 -21.33 1.43
CA ARG A 328 -4.28 -20.50 1.88
C ARG A 328 -3.01 -20.93 1.17
N PHE A 329 -2.12 -19.98 0.91
CA PHE A 329 -0.76 -20.28 0.52
C PHE A 329 0.06 -20.53 1.79
N GLU A 330 0.79 -21.63 1.85
CA GLU A 330 1.71 -21.93 2.94
C GLU A 330 3.07 -21.30 2.63
N GLY A 331 3.58 -20.55 3.59
CA GLY A 331 4.91 -19.94 3.56
C GLY A 331 5.38 -19.63 4.96
#